data_AF-A0A239H283-F1
#
_entry.id   AF-A0A239H283-F1
#
_cell.length_a   1.000
_cell.length_b   1.000
_cell.length_c   1.000
_cell.angle_alpha   90.00
_cell.angle_beta   90.00
_cell.angle_gamma   90.00
#
_symmetry.space_group_name_H-M   'P 1'
#
loop_
_entity.id
_entity.type
_entity.pdbx_description
1 polymer ?
#
loop_
_entity_poly.entity_id
_entity_poly.type
_entity_poly.pdbx_seq_one_letter_code
_entity_poly.pdbx_strand_id
1 'polypeptide(L)'
;MKKKLNSDMMIEELVVAVYGDEANDRSKHVYRETLRSLVRLAKTEMLHEMKTNIELLTGGVTAKAARRQTKLLLAAQRPGMPDDAGQWQLAFNKP
;
A
#
# COMPACT_ATOMS: atom_id res chain seq x y z
N MET A 1 -8.01 10.82 -23.01
CA MET A 1 -7.83 11.76 -21.89
C MET A 1 -8.45 11.13 -20.64
N LYS A 2 -7.67 10.69 -19.65
CA LYS A 2 -8.23 10.21 -18.38
C LYS A 2 -8.87 11.43 -17.69
N LYS A 3 -10.20 11.46 -17.55
CA LYS A 3 -10.87 12.49 -16.73
C LYS A 3 -10.29 12.35 -15.32
N LYS A 4 -9.35 13.22 -14.95
CA LYS A 4 -9.02 13.42 -13.54
C LYS A 4 -10.31 13.98 -12.94
N LEU A 5 -11.10 13.13 -12.30
CA LEU A 5 -12.12 13.58 -11.36
C LEU A 5 -11.34 14.34 -10.29
N ASN A 6 -11.34 15.67 -10.43
CA ASN A 6 -10.62 16.52 -9.51
C ASN A 6 -11.47 16.58 -8.25
N SER A 7 -11.04 15.88 -7.20
CA SER A 7 -11.76 15.86 -5.92
C SER A 7 -12.09 17.29 -5.44
N ASP A 8 -11.24 18.28 -5.75
CA ASP A 8 -11.51 19.68 -5.41
C ASP A 8 -12.76 20.24 -6.12
N MET A 9 -13.01 19.87 -7.38
CA MET A 9 -14.22 20.32 -8.08
C MET A 9 -15.49 19.76 -7.43
N MET A 10 -15.49 18.46 -7.10
CA MET A 10 -16.61 17.83 -6.40
C MET A 10 -16.81 18.41 -5.01
N ILE A 11 -15.72 18.76 -4.30
CA ILE A 11 -15.80 19.42 -3.01
C ILE A 11 -16.48 20.78 -3.15
N GLU A 12 -16.12 21.60 -4.14
CA GLU A 12 -16.79 22.89 -4.35
C GLU A 12 -18.26 22.72 -4.72
N GLU A 13 -18.60 21.77 -5.59
CA GLU A 13 -20.00 21.45 -5.93
C GLU A 13 -20.81 21.05 -4.68
N LEU A 14 -20.23 20.25 -3.79
CA LEU A 14 -20.86 19.86 -2.53
C LEU A 14 -21.02 21.04 -1.56
N VAL A 15 -20.02 21.91 -1.47
CA VAL A 15 -20.11 23.12 -0.63
C VAL A 15 -21.26 24.01 -1.11
N VAL A 16 -21.36 24.23 -2.43
CA VAL A 16 -22.44 25.00 -3.04
C VAL A 16 -23.79 24.32 -2.83
N ALA A 17 -23.88 22.99 -3.01
CA ALA A 17 -25.13 22.26 -2.83
C ALA A 17 -25.65 22.29 -1.38
N VAL A 18 -24.76 22.29 -0.38
CA VAL A 18 -25.15 22.27 1.05
C VAL A 18 -25.50 23.66 1.56
N TYR A 19 -24.72 24.67 1.19
CA TYR A 19 -24.83 26.00 1.78
C TYR A 19 -25.48 27.05 0.87
N GLY A 20 -25.61 26.78 -0.43
CA GLY A 20 -26.09 27.74 -1.41
C GLY A 20 -25.30 29.06 -1.39
N ASP A 21 -25.93 30.12 -1.87
CA ASP A 21 -25.31 31.45 -1.92
C ASP A 21 -25.31 32.15 -0.55
N GLU A 22 -26.28 31.88 0.33
CA GLU A 22 -26.51 32.70 1.53
C GLU A 22 -25.71 32.32 2.79
N ALA A 23 -24.95 31.21 2.80
CA ALA A 23 -24.25 30.85 4.02
C ALA A 23 -22.98 31.68 4.29
N ASN A 24 -22.69 31.88 5.57
CA ASN A 24 -21.48 32.49 6.09
C ASN A 24 -20.21 31.83 5.52
N ASP A 25 -19.29 32.64 4.99
CA ASP A 25 -18.01 32.22 4.40
C ASP A 25 -17.20 31.31 5.33
N ARG A 26 -17.27 31.56 6.64
CA ARG A 26 -16.59 30.73 7.64
C ARG A 26 -17.11 29.29 7.63
N SER A 27 -18.42 29.09 7.53
CA SER A 27 -19.04 27.76 7.50
C SER A 27 -18.68 27.02 6.22
N LYS A 28 -18.75 27.72 5.07
CA LYS A 28 -18.31 27.17 3.78
C LYS A 28 -16.84 26.74 3.81
N HIS A 29 -15.97 27.55 4.42
CA HIS A 29 -14.56 27.23 4.58
C HIS A 29 -14.31 26.01 5.45
N VAL A 30 -14.90 25.96 6.65
CA VAL A 30 -14.78 24.80 7.56
C VAL A 30 -15.25 23.53 6.86
N TYR A 31 -16.41 23.58 6.20
CA TYR A 31 -16.95 22.41 5.51
C TYR A 31 -16.04 21.94 4.38
N ARG A 32 -15.53 22.85 3.55
CA ARG A 32 -14.56 22.53 2.50
C ARG A 32 -13.33 21.81 3.05
N GLU A 33 -12.73 22.32 4.13
CA GLU A 33 -11.54 21.71 4.73
C GLU A 33 -11.84 20.36 5.38
N THR A 34 -13.04 20.18 5.96
CA THR A 34 -13.46 18.85 6.46
C THR A 34 -13.60 17.85 5.32
N LEU A 35 -14.18 18.23 4.18
CA LEU A 35 -14.29 17.37 3.00
C LEU A 35 -12.91 17.01 2.44
N ARG A 36 -11.99 17.98 2.33
CA ARG A 36 -10.60 17.71 1.92
C ARG A 36 -9.90 16.71 2.84
N SER A 37 -10.08 16.87 4.14
CA SER A 37 -9.50 15.98 5.15
C SER A 37 -10.06 14.56 5.03
N LEU A 38 -11.38 14.42 4.85
CA LEU A 38 -12.02 13.12 4.62
C LEU A 38 -11.53 12.44 3.35
N VAL A 39 -11.41 13.17 2.24
CA VAL A 39 -10.88 12.62 0.99
C VAL A 39 -9.44 12.16 1.15
N ARG A 40 -8.60 12.91 1.89
CA ARG A 40 -7.22 12.51 2.18
C ARG A 40 -7.17 11.24 3.02
N LEU A 41 -8.02 11.14 4.04
CA LEU A 41 -8.13 9.98 4.91
C LEU A 41 -8.58 8.73 4.14
N ALA A 42 -9.64 8.85 3.34
CA ALA A 42 -10.12 7.75 2.50
C ALA A 42 -9.05 7.26 1.50
N LYS A 43 -8.27 8.18 0.93
CA LYS A 43 -7.14 7.81 0.06
C LYS A 43 -6.06 7.02 0.81
N THR A 44 -5.75 7.39 2.06
CA THR A 44 -4.76 6.66 2.86
C THR A 44 -5.26 5.28 3.28
N GLU A 45 -6.55 5.16 3.63
CA GLU A 45 -7.17 3.86 3.96
C GLU A 45 -7.20 2.95 2.75
N MET A 46 -7.61 3.45 1.58
CA MET A 46 -7.63 2.69 0.34
C MET A 46 -6.22 2.22 -0.07
N LEU A 47 -5.19 3.05 0.12
CA LEU A 47 -3.79 2.63 -0.13
C LEU A 47 -3.33 1.56 0.86
N HIS A 48 -3.73 1.65 2.11
CA HIS A 48 -3.43 0.64 3.12
C HIS A 48 -4.09 -0.70 2.77
N GLU A 49 -5.38 -0.68 2.47
CA GLU A 49 -6.14 -1.87 2.04
C GLU A 49 -5.58 -2.49 0.76
N MET A 50 -5.17 -1.67 -0.21
CA MET A 50 -4.52 -2.16 -1.42
C MET A 50 -3.20 -2.86 -1.10
N LYS A 51 -2.40 -2.28 -0.19
CA LYS A 51 -1.13 -2.89 0.24
C LYS A 51 -1.35 -4.22 0.94
N THR A 52 -2.31 -4.31 1.87
CA THR A 52 -2.63 -5.57 2.55
C THR A 52 -3.15 -6.62 1.57
N ASN A 53 -4.00 -6.23 0.62
CA ASN A 53 -4.48 -7.14 -0.43
C ASN A 53 -3.34 -7.65 -1.32
N ILE A 54 -2.39 -6.79 -1.69
CA ILE A 54 -1.19 -7.22 -2.44
C ILE A 54 -0.35 -8.19 -1.61
N GLU A 55 -0.15 -7.93 -0.31
CA GLU A 55 0.61 -8.82 0.57
C GLU A 55 -0.04 -10.20 0.68
N LEU A 56 -1.37 -10.26 0.78
CA LEU A 56 -2.14 -11.50 0.79
C LEU A 56 -2.04 -12.24 -0.55
N LEU A 57 -2.27 -11.55 -1.67
CA LEU A 57 -2.22 -12.15 -3.01
C LEU A 57 -0.82 -12.61 -3.42
N THR A 58 0.23 -11.95 -2.92
CA THR A 58 1.62 -12.31 -3.21
C THR A 58 2.22 -13.27 -2.17
N GLY A 59 1.43 -13.72 -1.18
CA GLY A 59 1.88 -14.67 -0.17
C GLY A 59 3.03 -14.15 0.70
N GLY A 60 3.15 -12.83 0.87
CA GLY A 60 4.21 -12.23 1.68
C GLY A 60 5.61 -12.34 1.07
N VAL A 61 5.75 -12.40 -0.27
CA VAL A 61 7.05 -12.21 -0.96
C VAL A 61 7.50 -10.75 -0.81
N THR A 62 7.87 -10.41 0.42
CA THR A 62 8.59 -9.19 0.71
C THR A 62 9.94 -9.26 0.01
N ALA A 63 10.52 -8.11 -0.34
CA ALA A 63 11.85 -8.03 -0.92
C ALA A 63 12.93 -8.81 -0.13
N LYS A 64 12.71 -9.11 1.16
CA LYS A 64 13.56 -9.98 1.98
C LYS A 64 13.45 -11.46 1.59
N ALA A 65 12.25 -11.99 1.31
CA ALA A 65 12.07 -13.37 0.86
C ALA A 65 12.67 -13.58 -0.53
N ALA A 66 12.43 -12.64 -1.45
CA ALA A 66 13.06 -12.62 -2.77
C ALA A 66 14.60 -12.61 -2.65
N ARG A 67 15.18 -11.70 -1.84
CA ARG A 67 16.64 -11.66 -1.59
C ARG A 67 17.20 -12.96 -1.00
N ARG A 68 16.47 -13.62 -0.10
CA ARG A 68 16.87 -14.94 0.45
C ARG A 68 16.89 -16.00 -0.64
N GLN A 69 15.86 -16.06 -1.48
CA GLN A 69 15.78 -16.98 -2.61
C GLN A 69 16.90 -16.71 -3.63
N THR A 70 17.18 -15.45 -3.99
CA THR A 70 18.26 -15.11 -4.91
C THR A 70 19.64 -15.44 -4.33
N LYS A 71 19.84 -15.21 -3.01
CA LYS A 71 21.10 -15.53 -2.34
C LYS A 71 21.34 -17.05 -2.28
N LEU A 72 20.29 -17.84 -2.07
CA LEU A 72 20.36 -19.31 -2.10
C LEU A 72 20.66 -19.83 -3.51
N LEU A 73 19.99 -19.30 -4.53
CA LEU A 73 20.27 -19.64 -5.93
C LEU A 73 21.71 -19.27 -6.33
N LEU A 74 22.20 -18.10 -5.91
CA LEU A 74 23.57 -17.67 -6.18
C LEU A 74 24.61 -18.51 -5.43
N ALA A 75 24.30 -18.94 -4.20
CA ALA A 75 25.17 -19.83 -3.43
C ALA A 75 25.26 -21.23 -4.07
N ALA A 76 24.16 -21.74 -4.62
CA ALA A 76 24.12 -23.02 -5.32
C ALA A 76 24.86 -23.02 -6.67
N GLN A 77 25.05 -21.85 -7.29
CA GLN A 77 25.76 -21.72 -8.56
C GLN A 77 27.25 -21.42 -8.41
N ARG A 78 27.79 -21.35 -7.18
CA ARG A 78 29.22 -21.12 -6.95
C ARG A 78 30.00 -22.43 -7.21
N PRO A 79 30.87 -22.50 -8.23
CA PRO A 79 31.69 -23.68 -8.44
C PRO A 79 32.83 -23.68 -7.43
N GLY A 80 32.92 -24.72 -6.57
CA GLY A 80 34.11 -24.99 -5.75
C GLY A 80 33.96 -24.98 -4.22
N MET A 81 32.81 -25.35 -3.64
CA MET A 81 32.73 -25.69 -2.20
C MET A 81 32.77 -27.21 -2.00
N PRO A 82 33.56 -27.73 -1.05
CA PRO A 82 33.66 -29.16 -0.77
C PRO A 82 32.36 -29.72 -0.15
N ASP A 83 32.12 -31.00 -0.43
CA ASP A 83 30.94 -31.84 -0.15
C ASP A 83 30.54 -32.03 1.34
N ASP A 84 30.87 -31.11 2.25
CA ASP A 84 30.54 -31.24 3.68
C ASP A 84 29.23 -30.53 4.08
N ALA A 85 28.48 -29.99 3.11
CA ALA A 85 27.22 -29.28 3.36
C ALA A 85 25.99 -30.22 3.51
N GLY A 86 26.18 -31.54 3.48
CA GLY A 86 25.10 -32.53 3.61
C GLY A 86 24.49 -32.67 5.02
N GLN A 87 25.04 -32.01 6.05
CA GLN A 87 24.65 -32.26 7.45
C GLN A 87 23.73 -31.20 8.09
N TRP A 88 23.45 -30.06 7.45
CA TRP A 88 22.71 -28.96 8.10
C TRP A 88 21.20 -28.89 7.83
N GLN A 89 20.58 -29.85 7.12
CA GLN A 89 19.15 -29.78 6.78
C GLN A 89 18.25 -30.89 7.32
N LEU A 90 18.74 -31.86 8.10
CA LEU A 90 17.89 -32.92 8.70
C LEU A 90 17.61 -32.78 10.20
N ALA A 91 18.07 -31.69 10.86
CA ALA A 91 17.90 -31.52 12.31
C ALA A 91 16.72 -30.63 12.75
N PHE A 92 15.86 -30.16 11.83
CA PHE A 92 14.68 -29.33 12.15
C PHE A 92 13.34 -30.02 11.94
N ASN A 93 13.30 -31.36 11.95
CA ASN A 93 12.03 -32.06 12.11
C ASN A 93 12.24 -33.47 12.66
N LYS A 94 12.02 -33.66 13.96
CA LYS A 94 11.65 -34.95 14.51
C LYS A 94 10.49 -34.70 15.50
N PRO A 95 9.41 -35.50 15.43
CA PRO A 95 8.18 -35.30 16.21
C PRO A 95 8.38 -35.41 17.72
#